data_AF-A0A1T3CR46-F1
#
_entry.id   AF-A0A1T3CR46-F1
#
_cell.length_a   1.000
_cell.length_b   1.000
_cell.length_c   1.000
_cell.angle_alpha   90.00
_cell.angle_beta   90.00
_cell.angle_gamma   90.00
#
_symmetry.space_group_name_H-M   'P 1'
#
loop_
_entity.id
_entity.type
_entity.pdbx_description
1 polymer ?
#
loop_
_entity_poly.entity_id
_entity_poly.type
_entity_poly.pdbx_seq_one_letter_code
_entity_poly.pdbx_strand_id
1 'polypeptide(L)'
;MTRRLQEATEEALFSGGSAGRRAVQDAGFSDELKEKLLNKIADANFRQEFSSAFAEKDLTSAAGEGTRHIATSEPWTGEESTADAVLRMLDDAKKPLKPELRGKFQPPVVDPRVKRTPAVPPRLRAVNARDRASLYAGLGLKEDKGLSDKEREEMRKEFRARFEPVARVMPSTPSGLAALANDHIENAIARGQFKNIARGKGVEIDLTRSNPFVDTTEYLMNRIIQRQDIVPPWIEKQQELSKAADALRSRLRADWKRHAARMIASKGGSLEEQMARADQYAVAEKLHNPRESAEKTVSTTEQESGQSNEPDIVPLSRPFRDPDWERAEHAYLKLSIEQLNGIARSYNLMAPELAKKPYYNLQRELDACFADVAPLIAREIKDRATRPRVTSNLTSKPSPFKGDIMGNLVGKDTVKIYERRAEPYGFKEWWKDVWKKE
;
A
#
# COMPACT_ATOMS: atom_id res chain seq x y z
N MET A 1 49.18 -32.70 -55.06
CA MET A 1 49.78 -31.71 -54.13
C MET A 1 49.05 -30.36 -54.13
N THR A 2 48.27 -30.03 -55.17
CA THR A 2 47.60 -28.73 -55.33
C THR A 2 46.52 -28.43 -54.29
N ARG A 3 45.68 -29.40 -53.92
CA ARG A 3 44.59 -29.20 -52.94
C ARG A 3 45.07 -28.86 -51.53
N ARG A 4 46.13 -29.51 -51.04
CA ARG A 4 46.70 -29.22 -49.70
C ARG A 4 47.43 -27.89 -49.67
N LEU A 5 48.12 -27.52 -50.76
CA LEU A 5 48.68 -26.18 -50.90
C LEU A 5 47.58 -25.13 -50.94
N GLN A 6 46.49 -25.40 -51.66
CA GLN A 6 45.32 -24.54 -51.70
C GLN A 6 44.70 -24.36 -50.31
N GLU A 7 44.45 -25.46 -49.57
CA GLU A 7 43.91 -25.41 -48.21
C GLU A 7 44.84 -24.65 -47.25
N ALA A 8 46.16 -24.88 -47.32
CA ALA A 8 47.15 -24.15 -46.53
C ALA A 8 47.21 -22.65 -46.88
N THR A 9 47.02 -22.29 -48.16
CA THR A 9 46.95 -20.88 -48.59
C THR A 9 45.63 -20.22 -48.22
N GLU A 10 44.51 -20.96 -48.24
CA GLU A 10 43.21 -20.50 -47.78
C GLU A 10 43.28 -20.20 -46.28
N GLU A 11 43.86 -21.09 -45.47
CA GLU A 11 44.07 -20.89 -44.03
C GLU A 11 44.99 -19.69 -43.72
N ALA A 12 46.07 -19.51 -44.51
CA ALA A 12 46.95 -18.34 -44.39
C ALA A 12 46.25 -17.02 -44.77
N LEU A 13 45.29 -17.05 -45.69
CA LEU A 13 44.49 -15.89 -46.07
C LEU A 13 43.41 -15.53 -45.05
N PHE A 14 42.76 -16.53 -44.44
CA PHE A 14 41.76 -16.31 -43.38
C PHE A 14 42.39 -15.82 -42.08
N SER A 15 43.59 -16.31 -41.73
CA SER A 15 44.30 -15.94 -40.49
C SER A 15 45.24 -14.74 -40.63
N GLY A 16 45.80 -14.51 -41.82
CA GLY A 16 46.91 -13.56 -42.05
C GLY A 16 46.51 -12.13 -42.43
N GLY A 17 45.23 -11.78 -42.45
CA GLY A 17 44.74 -10.42 -42.71
C GLY A 17 45.26 -9.83 -44.04
N SER A 18 45.67 -8.55 -44.03
CA SER A 18 46.16 -7.85 -45.24
C SER A 18 47.52 -8.36 -45.74
N ALA A 19 48.35 -8.90 -44.84
CA ALA A 19 49.66 -9.47 -45.17
C ALA A 19 49.52 -10.78 -45.95
N GLY A 20 48.55 -11.63 -45.55
CA GLY A 20 48.20 -12.84 -46.30
C GLY A 20 47.72 -12.53 -47.73
N ARG A 21 46.90 -11.49 -47.90
CA ARG A 21 46.41 -11.06 -49.23
C ARG A 21 47.54 -10.60 -50.16
N ARG A 22 48.52 -9.86 -49.62
CA ARG A 22 49.72 -9.44 -50.37
C ARG A 22 50.61 -10.62 -50.73
N ALA A 23 50.85 -11.54 -49.80
CA ALA A 23 51.64 -12.74 -50.06
C ALA A 23 51.06 -13.61 -51.18
N VAL A 24 49.74 -13.66 -51.34
CA VAL A 24 49.07 -14.39 -52.42
C VAL A 24 49.05 -13.60 -53.75
N GLN A 25 49.07 -12.27 -53.70
CA GLN A 25 49.26 -11.43 -54.89
C GLN A 25 50.69 -11.53 -55.44
N ASP A 26 51.67 -11.56 -54.53
CA ASP A 26 53.11 -11.68 -54.81
C ASP A 26 53.51 -13.12 -55.20
N ALA A 27 52.74 -14.11 -54.76
CA ALA A 27 52.88 -15.49 -55.23
C ALA A 27 52.43 -15.59 -56.70
N GLY A 28 53.28 -16.16 -57.55
CA GLY A 28 53.08 -16.35 -59.00
C GLY A 28 51.98 -17.38 -59.36
N PHE A 29 50.85 -17.37 -58.67
CA PHE A 29 49.66 -18.16 -59.04
C PHE A 29 49.06 -17.69 -60.37
N SER A 30 48.39 -18.59 -61.08
CA SER A 30 47.63 -18.23 -62.28
C SER A 30 46.49 -17.25 -61.94
N ASP A 31 46.19 -16.34 -62.87
CA ASP A 31 45.18 -15.30 -62.67
C ASP A 31 43.79 -15.89 -62.38
N GLU A 32 43.42 -16.99 -63.05
CA GLU A 32 42.18 -17.72 -62.79
C GLU A 32 42.04 -18.26 -61.35
N LEU A 33 43.16 -18.66 -60.74
CA LEU A 33 43.17 -19.19 -59.37
C LEU A 33 43.05 -18.05 -58.36
N LYS A 34 43.72 -16.92 -58.63
CA LYS A 34 43.61 -15.69 -57.83
C LYS A 34 42.16 -15.20 -57.81
N GLU A 35 41.50 -15.14 -58.97
CA GLU A 35 40.09 -14.76 -59.05
C GLU A 35 39.17 -15.71 -58.26
N LYS A 36 39.39 -17.03 -58.37
CA LYS A 36 38.61 -18.02 -57.59
C LYS A 36 38.80 -17.86 -56.08
N LEU A 37 40.02 -17.60 -55.61
CA LEU A 37 40.29 -17.37 -54.19
C LEU A 37 39.65 -16.06 -53.70
N LEU A 38 39.77 -14.98 -54.46
CA LEU A 38 39.14 -13.69 -54.13
C LEU A 38 37.62 -13.80 -54.10
N ASN A 39 37.01 -14.51 -55.05
CA ASN A 39 35.57 -14.75 -55.08
C ASN A 39 35.11 -15.57 -53.86
N LYS A 40 35.82 -16.63 -53.48
CA LYS A 40 35.51 -17.39 -52.26
C LYS A 40 35.62 -16.54 -50.99
N ILE A 41 36.60 -15.63 -50.92
CA ILE A 41 36.75 -14.70 -49.80
C ILE A 41 35.59 -13.71 -49.78
N ALA A 42 35.21 -13.16 -50.94
CA ALA A 42 34.05 -12.29 -51.06
C ALA A 42 32.76 -13.03 -50.63
N ASP A 43 32.57 -14.27 -51.06
CA ASP A 43 31.45 -15.13 -50.66
C ASP A 43 31.45 -15.43 -49.15
N ALA A 44 32.63 -15.68 -48.57
CA ALA A 44 32.76 -15.93 -47.14
C ALA A 44 32.47 -14.67 -46.31
N ASN A 45 33.01 -13.51 -46.71
CA ASN A 45 32.72 -12.22 -46.07
C ASN A 45 31.23 -11.88 -46.20
N PHE A 46 30.64 -12.09 -47.38
CA PHE A 46 29.21 -11.90 -47.61
C PHE A 46 28.35 -12.79 -46.70
N ARG A 47 28.74 -14.06 -46.52
CA ARG A 47 28.06 -14.96 -45.57
C ARG A 47 28.20 -14.53 -44.12
N GLN A 48 29.32 -13.91 -43.75
CA GLN A 48 29.52 -13.37 -42.41
C GLN A 48 28.69 -12.11 -42.18
N GLU A 49 28.67 -11.19 -43.15
CA GLU A 49 27.88 -9.95 -43.08
C GLU A 49 26.37 -10.24 -43.05
N PHE A 50 25.91 -11.24 -43.80
CA PHE A 50 24.49 -11.60 -43.91
C PHE A 50 24.13 -12.91 -43.22
N SER A 51 24.86 -13.29 -42.16
CA SER A 51 24.67 -14.58 -41.50
C SER A 51 23.25 -14.81 -40.97
N SER A 52 22.59 -13.76 -40.45
CA SER A 52 21.21 -13.81 -39.96
C SER A 52 20.20 -14.05 -41.08
N ALA A 53 20.38 -13.42 -42.24
CA ALA A 53 19.52 -13.61 -43.41
C ALA A 53 19.66 -15.03 -43.99
N PHE A 54 20.87 -15.60 -43.98
CA PHE A 54 21.07 -16.99 -44.34
C PHE A 54 20.43 -17.96 -43.33
N ALA A 55 20.58 -17.68 -42.03
CA ALA A 55 19.91 -18.45 -40.99
C ALA A 55 18.39 -18.41 -41.16
N GLU A 56 17.81 -17.23 -41.39
CA GLU A 56 16.37 -17.06 -41.64
C GLU A 56 15.89 -17.85 -42.86
N LYS A 57 16.64 -17.82 -43.96
CA LYS A 57 16.33 -18.59 -45.17
C LYS A 57 16.34 -20.10 -44.92
N ASP A 58 17.26 -20.57 -44.09
CA ASP A 58 17.40 -22.00 -43.79
C ASP A 58 16.37 -22.49 -42.75
N LEU A 59 15.63 -21.59 -42.09
CA LEU A 59 14.56 -21.96 -41.17
C LEU A 59 13.34 -22.52 -41.90
N THR A 60 12.80 -23.60 -41.36
CA THR A 60 11.51 -24.14 -41.80
C THR A 60 10.36 -23.39 -41.15
N SER A 61 9.19 -23.37 -41.79
CA SER A 61 7.97 -22.77 -41.26
C SER A 61 7.49 -23.40 -39.93
N ALA A 62 7.98 -24.59 -39.58
CA ALA A 62 7.70 -25.27 -38.32
C ALA A 62 8.52 -24.74 -37.13
N ALA A 63 9.56 -23.92 -37.37
CA ALA A 63 10.36 -23.34 -36.30
C ALA A 63 9.51 -22.39 -35.44
N GLY A 64 9.58 -22.58 -34.11
CA GLY A 64 8.87 -21.74 -33.15
C GLY A 64 9.41 -20.30 -33.11
N GLU A 65 8.61 -19.39 -32.58
CA GLU A 65 8.89 -17.95 -32.60
C GLU A 65 10.24 -17.60 -31.93
N GLY A 66 10.54 -18.18 -30.76
CA GLY A 66 11.82 -17.96 -30.08
C GLY A 66 13.04 -18.38 -30.91
N THR A 67 12.96 -19.52 -31.61
CA THR A 67 14.00 -19.97 -32.55
C THR A 67 14.18 -19.02 -33.73
N ARG A 68 13.11 -18.39 -34.20
CA ARG A 68 13.19 -17.40 -35.28
C ARG A 68 13.85 -16.12 -34.77
N HIS A 69 13.42 -15.62 -33.61
CA HIS A 69 14.02 -14.43 -32.99
C HIS A 69 15.54 -14.60 -32.75
N ILE A 70 15.99 -15.77 -32.30
CA ILE A 70 17.42 -16.08 -32.10
C ILE A 70 18.19 -16.15 -33.43
N ALA A 71 17.57 -16.63 -34.50
CA ALA A 71 18.21 -16.72 -35.81
C ALA A 71 18.31 -15.36 -36.52
N THR A 72 17.31 -14.50 -36.32
CA THR A 72 17.27 -13.14 -36.88
C THR A 72 18.02 -12.12 -36.02
N SER A 73 18.31 -12.41 -34.75
CA SER A 73 19.00 -11.49 -33.85
C SER A 73 20.42 -11.20 -34.33
N GLU A 74 20.87 -9.98 -34.10
CA GLU A 74 22.24 -9.57 -34.38
C GLU A 74 23.22 -10.35 -33.49
N PRO A 75 24.39 -10.74 -34.01
CA PRO A 75 25.41 -11.40 -33.21
C PRO A 75 25.90 -10.45 -32.11
N TRP A 76 26.11 -10.97 -30.90
CA TRP A 76 26.56 -10.18 -29.76
C TRP A 76 27.93 -9.53 -30.01
N THR A 77 27.96 -8.19 -30.01
CA THR A 77 29.17 -7.38 -30.27
C THR A 77 29.88 -6.92 -29.00
N GLY A 78 29.33 -7.23 -27.82
CA GLY A 78 29.81 -6.76 -26.52
C GLY A 78 28.96 -5.64 -25.90
N GLU A 79 28.18 -4.94 -26.72
CA GLU A 79 27.20 -3.93 -26.31
C GLU A 79 25.78 -4.44 -26.64
N GLU A 80 24.84 -4.23 -25.72
CA GLU A 80 23.43 -4.58 -25.92
C GLU A 80 22.74 -3.50 -26.75
N SER A 81 21.96 -3.90 -27.76
CA SER A 81 21.13 -2.96 -28.54
C SER A 81 20.07 -2.32 -27.64
N THR A 82 19.69 -1.07 -27.94
CA THR A 82 18.64 -0.38 -27.17
C THR A 82 17.31 -1.13 -27.18
N ALA A 83 16.99 -1.81 -28.28
CA ALA A 83 15.77 -2.60 -28.41
C ALA A 83 15.77 -3.82 -27.46
N ASP A 84 16.90 -4.54 -27.41
CA ASP A 84 17.09 -5.69 -26.52
C ASP A 84 17.12 -5.26 -25.05
N ALA A 85 17.77 -4.14 -24.74
CA ALA A 85 17.78 -3.58 -23.39
C ALA A 85 16.36 -3.25 -22.91
N VAL A 86 15.52 -2.65 -23.77
CA VAL A 86 14.11 -2.38 -23.45
C VAL A 86 13.32 -3.67 -23.29
N LEU A 87 13.51 -4.66 -24.17
CA LEU A 87 12.85 -5.95 -24.06
C LEU A 87 13.20 -6.65 -22.74
N ARG A 88 14.47 -6.65 -22.36
CA ARG A 88 14.94 -7.17 -21.06
C ARG A 88 14.29 -6.45 -19.89
N MET A 89 14.22 -5.11 -19.93
CA MET A 89 13.52 -4.35 -18.87
C MET A 89 12.02 -4.69 -18.80
N LEU A 90 11.37 -4.91 -19.94
CA LEU A 90 9.95 -5.26 -20.00
C LEU A 90 9.68 -6.68 -19.49
N ASP A 91 10.59 -7.63 -19.77
CA ASP A 91 10.54 -8.99 -19.26
C ASP A 91 10.84 -9.02 -17.75
N ASP A 92 11.87 -8.29 -17.30
CA ASP A 92 12.26 -8.18 -15.89
C ASP A 92 11.19 -7.47 -15.04
N ALA A 93 10.43 -6.53 -15.61
CA ALA A 93 9.35 -5.83 -14.91
C ALA A 93 8.22 -6.76 -14.46
N LYS A 94 8.08 -7.94 -15.09
CA LYS A 94 7.01 -8.91 -14.80
C LYS A 94 7.59 -10.12 -14.07
N LYS A 95 7.16 -10.35 -12.82
CA LYS A 95 7.51 -11.57 -12.08
C LYS A 95 7.01 -12.80 -12.87
N PRO A 96 7.87 -13.71 -13.32
CA PRO A 96 7.41 -14.85 -14.10
C PRO A 96 6.66 -15.85 -13.19
N LEU A 97 5.73 -16.59 -13.78
CA LEU A 97 5.00 -17.65 -13.08
C LEU A 97 5.97 -18.69 -12.49
N LYS A 98 5.58 -19.40 -11.44
CA LYS A 98 6.38 -20.53 -10.93
C LYS A 98 6.50 -21.61 -12.00
N PRO A 99 7.62 -22.36 -12.10
CA PRO A 99 7.81 -23.40 -13.13
C PRO A 99 6.66 -24.41 -13.20
N GLU A 100 6.07 -24.76 -12.06
CA GLU A 100 4.92 -25.67 -11.96
C GLU A 100 3.64 -25.15 -12.64
N LEU A 101 3.53 -23.83 -12.79
CA LEU A 101 2.40 -23.12 -13.39
C LEU A 101 2.72 -22.59 -14.79
N ARG A 102 3.96 -22.79 -15.28
CA ARG A 102 4.36 -22.43 -16.65
C ARG A 102 3.91 -23.55 -17.60
N GLY A 103 2.95 -23.26 -18.46
CA GLY A 103 2.50 -24.19 -19.51
C GLY A 103 0.99 -24.16 -19.72
N LYS A 104 0.49 -25.06 -20.58
CA LYS A 104 -0.95 -25.27 -20.73
C LYS A 104 -1.49 -25.82 -19.42
N PHE A 105 -2.49 -25.16 -18.84
CA PHE A 105 -3.17 -25.61 -17.62
C PHE A 105 -3.61 -27.07 -17.78
N GLN A 106 -2.96 -27.97 -17.06
CA GLN A 106 -3.42 -29.35 -16.92
C GLN A 106 -4.28 -29.38 -15.67
N PRO A 107 -5.58 -29.72 -15.77
CA PRO A 107 -6.39 -29.92 -14.58
C PRO A 107 -5.70 -30.99 -13.72
N PRO A 108 -5.66 -30.83 -12.38
CA PRO A 108 -5.05 -31.83 -11.52
C PRO A 108 -5.71 -33.17 -11.81
N VAL A 109 -4.93 -34.14 -12.26
CA VAL A 109 -5.42 -35.51 -12.47
C VAL A 109 -5.76 -36.07 -11.09
N VAL A 110 -7.04 -35.98 -10.74
CA VAL A 110 -7.57 -36.56 -9.51
C VAL A 110 -7.50 -38.08 -9.69
N ASP A 111 -6.42 -38.69 -9.21
CA ASP A 111 -6.27 -40.14 -9.19
C ASP A 111 -7.25 -40.70 -8.14
N PRO A 112 -8.34 -41.38 -8.54
CA PRO A 112 -9.40 -41.81 -7.62
C PRO A 112 -8.97 -43.02 -6.76
N ARG A 113 -7.74 -43.52 -6.95
CA ARG A 113 -7.20 -44.63 -6.17
C ARG A 113 -6.93 -44.18 -4.73
N VAL A 114 -7.51 -44.90 -3.78
CA VAL A 114 -7.24 -44.73 -2.35
C VAL A 114 -5.76 -44.97 -2.09
N LYS A 115 -4.98 -43.89 -1.95
CA LYS A 115 -3.58 -43.97 -1.55
C LYS A 115 -3.53 -44.44 -0.10
N ARG A 116 -2.82 -45.54 0.16
CA ARG A 116 -2.52 -45.96 1.53
C ARG A 116 -1.76 -44.83 2.21
N THR A 117 -2.25 -44.39 3.37
CA THR A 117 -1.54 -43.40 4.18
C THR A 117 -0.16 -43.97 4.55
N PRO A 118 0.90 -43.15 4.53
CA PRO A 118 2.23 -43.60 4.88
C PRO A 118 2.23 -44.12 6.33
N ALA A 119 2.97 -45.21 6.58
CA ALA A 119 3.06 -45.82 7.89
C ALA A 119 3.66 -44.82 8.90
N VAL A 120 2.83 -44.29 9.80
CA VAL A 120 3.27 -43.36 10.85
C VAL A 120 4.07 -44.15 11.90
N PRO A 121 5.29 -43.71 12.26
CA PRO A 121 6.09 -44.40 13.25
C PRO A 121 5.40 -44.40 14.63
N PRO A 122 5.61 -45.42 15.48
CA PRO A 122 4.86 -45.60 16.73
C PRO A 122 4.85 -44.37 17.66
N ARG A 123 5.97 -43.65 17.73
CA ARG A 123 6.10 -42.43 18.55
C ARG A 123 5.18 -41.30 18.09
N LEU A 124 5.12 -41.05 16.79
CA LEU A 124 4.23 -40.05 16.20
C LEU A 124 2.76 -40.46 16.32
N ARG A 125 2.44 -41.76 16.28
CA ARG A 125 1.07 -42.24 16.58
C ARG A 125 0.64 -41.93 18.00
N ALA A 126 1.51 -42.15 18.99
CA ALA A 126 1.23 -41.84 20.38
C ALA A 126 1.05 -40.33 20.62
N VAL A 127 1.92 -39.50 20.02
CA VAL A 127 1.80 -38.04 20.09
C VAL A 127 0.50 -37.56 19.44
N ASN A 128 0.21 -38.01 18.21
CA ASN A 128 -1.04 -37.65 17.53
C ASN A 128 -2.28 -38.12 18.30
N ALA A 129 -2.22 -39.28 18.98
CA ALA A 129 -3.31 -39.76 19.82
C ALA A 129 -3.48 -38.90 21.08
N ARG A 130 -2.38 -38.50 21.73
CA ARG A 130 -2.39 -37.58 22.88
C ARG A 130 -2.96 -36.21 22.48
N ASP A 131 -2.51 -35.66 21.36
CA ASP A 131 -2.95 -34.35 20.88
C ASP A 131 -4.43 -34.39 20.51
N ARG A 132 -4.88 -35.43 19.80
CA ARG A 132 -6.31 -35.65 19.52
C ARG A 132 -7.12 -35.81 20.80
N ALA A 133 -6.64 -36.57 21.77
CA ALA A 133 -7.32 -36.73 23.06
C ALA A 133 -7.42 -35.40 23.81
N SER A 134 -6.40 -34.54 23.73
CA SER A 134 -6.43 -33.20 24.34
C SER A 134 -7.44 -32.27 23.67
N LEU A 135 -7.64 -32.36 22.36
CA LEU A 135 -8.69 -31.61 21.64
C LEU A 135 -10.10 -32.02 22.12
N TYR A 136 -10.33 -33.29 22.41
CA TYR A 136 -11.60 -33.77 22.98
C TYR A 136 -11.75 -33.42 24.46
N ALA A 137 -10.66 -33.44 25.24
CA ALA A 137 -10.67 -33.01 26.62
C ALA A 137 -10.96 -31.50 26.75
N GLY A 138 -10.47 -30.69 25.81
CA GLY A 138 -10.74 -29.26 25.72
C GLY A 138 -12.14 -28.90 25.22
N LEU A 139 -12.90 -29.86 24.68
CA LEU A 139 -14.29 -29.66 24.24
C LEU A 139 -15.31 -29.66 25.41
N GLY A 140 -14.84 -29.52 26.65
CA GLY A 140 -15.69 -29.23 27.81
C GLY A 140 -16.50 -30.41 28.36
N LEU A 141 -16.23 -31.65 27.97
CA LEU A 141 -17.01 -32.83 28.41
C LEU A 141 -16.95 -33.10 29.93
N LYS A 142 -16.04 -32.43 30.65
CA LYS A 142 -15.85 -32.52 32.11
C LYS A 142 -16.35 -31.29 32.88
N GLU A 143 -16.66 -30.18 32.22
CA GLU A 143 -17.21 -29.00 32.91
C GLU A 143 -18.74 -29.09 32.88
N ASP A 144 -19.31 -29.64 33.95
CA ASP A 144 -20.73 -29.97 34.13
C ASP A 144 -21.69 -28.76 34.23
N LYS A 145 -21.34 -27.58 33.71
CA LYS A 145 -22.18 -26.38 33.83
C LYS A 145 -22.83 -26.02 32.50
N GLY A 146 -23.89 -26.74 32.11
CA GLY A 146 -24.85 -26.23 31.12
C GLY A 146 -25.64 -27.21 30.25
N LEU A 147 -25.37 -28.52 30.26
CA LEU A 147 -26.14 -29.48 29.44
C LEU A 147 -27.15 -30.25 30.29
N SER A 148 -28.37 -30.39 29.80
CA SER A 148 -29.39 -31.23 30.44
C SER A 148 -29.02 -32.72 30.37
N ASP A 149 -29.52 -33.53 31.31
CA ASP A 149 -29.19 -34.97 31.38
C ASP A 149 -29.59 -35.71 30.09
N LYS A 150 -30.67 -35.27 29.42
CA LYS A 150 -31.13 -35.84 28.14
C LYS A 150 -30.17 -35.54 26.99
N GLU A 151 -29.73 -34.29 26.85
CA GLU A 151 -28.74 -33.89 25.84
C GLU A 151 -27.37 -34.56 26.10
N ARG A 152 -27.05 -34.83 27.38
CA ARG A 152 -25.84 -35.56 27.76
C ARG A 152 -25.90 -37.02 27.35
N GLU A 153 -27.05 -37.67 27.47
CA GLU A 153 -27.27 -39.04 27.02
C GLU A 153 -27.26 -39.15 25.50
N GLU A 154 -27.85 -38.20 24.80
CA GLU A 154 -27.80 -38.09 23.33
C GLU A 154 -26.35 -37.90 22.85
N MET A 155 -25.61 -36.97 23.45
CA MET A 155 -24.17 -36.80 23.17
C MET A 155 -23.38 -38.09 23.46
N ARG A 156 -23.60 -38.75 24.60
CA ARG A 156 -22.94 -40.04 24.90
C ARG A 156 -23.31 -41.13 23.90
N LYS A 157 -24.55 -41.14 23.42
CA LYS A 157 -25.04 -42.09 22.41
C LYS A 157 -24.40 -41.82 21.05
N GLU A 158 -24.26 -40.56 20.66
CA GLU A 158 -23.54 -40.14 19.44
C GLU A 158 -22.05 -40.49 19.52
N PHE A 159 -21.40 -40.25 20.67
CA PHE A 159 -20.01 -40.66 20.89
C PHE A 159 -19.86 -42.18 20.88
N ARG A 160 -20.78 -42.93 21.50
CA ARG A 160 -20.76 -44.39 21.48
C ARG A 160 -20.97 -44.94 20.07
N ALA A 161 -21.94 -44.39 19.32
CA ALA A 161 -22.21 -44.76 17.93
C ALA A 161 -20.99 -44.55 17.02
N ARG A 162 -20.18 -43.51 17.26
CA ARG A 162 -18.91 -43.29 16.54
C ARG A 162 -17.83 -44.36 16.80
N PHE A 163 -17.86 -45.01 17.96
CA PHE A 163 -16.89 -46.04 18.35
C PHE A 163 -17.38 -47.47 18.18
N GLU A 164 -18.67 -47.67 17.88
CA GLU A 164 -19.22 -48.97 17.51
C GLU A 164 -18.50 -49.52 16.25
N PRO A 165 -18.26 -50.84 16.19
CA PRO A 165 -17.51 -51.46 15.10
C PRO A 165 -18.13 -51.19 13.72
N VAL A 166 -19.45 -50.96 13.66
CA VAL A 166 -20.18 -50.61 12.43
C VAL A 166 -19.79 -49.22 11.89
N ALA A 167 -19.45 -48.26 12.75
CA ALA A 167 -19.08 -46.90 12.33
C ALA A 167 -17.61 -46.75 11.91
N ARG A 168 -16.74 -47.72 12.24
CA ARG A 168 -15.32 -47.75 11.82
C ARG A 168 -15.08 -48.49 10.51
N VAL A 169 -16.05 -49.25 10.03
CA VAL A 169 -16.01 -49.79 8.67
C VAL A 169 -16.47 -48.67 7.76
N MET A 170 -15.53 -47.92 7.19
CA MET A 170 -15.83 -47.15 5.98
C MET A 170 -16.49 -48.14 5.01
N PRO A 171 -17.77 -47.95 4.63
CA PRO A 171 -18.45 -48.91 3.78
C PRO A 171 -17.65 -49.03 2.49
N SER A 172 -17.13 -50.22 2.23
CA SER A 172 -16.33 -50.51 1.04
C SER A 172 -17.16 -50.49 -0.24
N THR A 173 -18.48 -50.34 -0.11
CA THR A 173 -19.44 -50.23 -1.20
C THR A 173 -19.77 -48.76 -1.48
N PRO A 174 -19.84 -48.35 -2.76
CA PRO A 174 -20.18 -46.97 -3.13
C PRO A 174 -21.56 -46.53 -2.59
N SER A 175 -22.49 -47.49 -2.43
CA SER A 175 -23.81 -47.26 -1.85
C SER A 175 -23.76 -46.89 -0.35
N GLY A 176 -22.93 -47.58 0.44
CA GLY A 176 -22.79 -47.23 1.86
C GLY A 176 -22.07 -45.89 2.06
N LEU A 177 -21.14 -45.53 1.17
CA LEU A 177 -20.48 -44.23 1.22
C LEU A 177 -21.46 -43.09 0.86
N ALA A 178 -22.37 -43.34 -0.08
CA ALA A 178 -23.46 -42.42 -0.40
C ALA A 178 -24.44 -42.26 0.77
N ALA A 179 -24.79 -43.32 1.48
CA ALA A 179 -25.64 -43.25 2.67
C ALA A 179 -24.99 -42.43 3.80
N LEU A 180 -23.70 -42.66 4.07
CA LEU A 180 -22.94 -41.89 5.06
C LEU A 180 -22.82 -40.41 4.66
N ALA A 181 -22.59 -40.15 3.36
CA ALA A 181 -22.57 -38.79 2.83
C ALA A 181 -23.93 -38.10 2.99
N ASN A 182 -25.03 -38.80 2.71
CA ASN A 182 -26.39 -38.29 2.92
C ASN A 182 -26.63 -37.96 4.40
N ASP A 183 -26.29 -38.86 5.33
CA ASP A 183 -26.44 -38.61 6.77
C ASP A 183 -25.62 -37.38 7.20
N HIS A 184 -24.41 -37.22 6.66
CA HIS A 184 -23.59 -36.04 6.93
C HIS A 184 -24.19 -34.75 6.35
N ILE A 185 -24.76 -34.83 5.14
CA ILE A 185 -25.44 -33.70 4.48
C ILE A 185 -26.68 -33.32 5.29
N GLU A 186 -27.49 -34.28 5.70
CA GLU A 186 -28.69 -34.07 6.52
C GLU A 186 -28.34 -33.45 7.88
N ASN A 187 -27.30 -33.94 8.55
CA ASN A 187 -26.82 -33.36 9.81
C ASN A 187 -26.29 -31.93 9.64
N ALA A 188 -25.65 -31.62 8.51
CA ALA A 188 -25.18 -30.27 8.22
C ALA A 188 -26.33 -29.32 7.78
N ILE A 189 -27.37 -29.85 7.13
CA ILE A 189 -28.63 -29.13 6.87
C ILE A 189 -29.35 -28.82 8.18
N ALA A 190 -29.42 -29.78 9.10
CA ALA A 190 -30.02 -29.61 10.43
C ALA A 190 -29.29 -28.54 11.26
N ARG A 191 -27.95 -28.49 11.19
CA ARG A 191 -27.12 -27.42 11.79
C ARG A 191 -27.27 -26.06 11.10
N GLY A 192 -28.04 -25.97 10.01
CA GLY A 192 -28.25 -24.72 9.28
C GLY A 192 -27.04 -24.21 8.52
N GLN A 193 -25.97 -25.01 8.37
CA GLN A 193 -24.73 -24.61 7.68
C GLN A 193 -24.97 -24.26 6.21
N PHE A 194 -26.00 -24.85 5.60
CA PHE A 194 -26.40 -24.60 4.22
C PHE A 194 -27.34 -23.40 4.02
N LYS A 195 -27.79 -22.73 5.09
CA LYS A 195 -28.76 -21.62 5.01
C LYS A 195 -28.09 -20.27 4.65
N ASN A 196 -26.83 -20.07 5.04
CA ASN A 196 -26.09 -18.80 4.82
C ASN A 196 -25.00 -18.91 3.74
N ILE A 197 -25.12 -19.87 2.82
CA ILE A 197 -24.20 -19.98 1.69
C ILE A 197 -24.87 -19.29 0.50
N ALA A 198 -24.23 -18.25 -0.04
CA ALA A 198 -24.66 -17.69 -1.33
C ALA A 198 -24.62 -18.81 -2.38
N ARG A 199 -25.77 -19.18 -2.96
CA ARG A 199 -25.87 -20.19 -4.01
C ARG A 199 -26.07 -19.47 -5.36
N GLY A 200 -25.24 -19.79 -6.35
CA GLY A 200 -25.39 -19.29 -7.72
C GLY A 200 -24.13 -18.65 -8.32
N LYS A 201 -24.26 -18.14 -9.54
CA LYS A 201 -23.23 -17.37 -10.25
C LYS A 201 -23.10 -16.00 -9.59
N GLY A 202 -22.11 -15.83 -8.71
CA GLY A 202 -21.99 -14.68 -7.81
C GLY A 202 -21.41 -15.01 -6.44
N VAL A 203 -21.12 -16.29 -6.15
CA VAL A 203 -20.19 -16.64 -5.08
C VAL A 203 -18.88 -15.90 -5.35
N GLU A 204 -18.49 -15.02 -4.43
CA GLU A 204 -17.16 -14.41 -4.41
C GLU A 204 -16.15 -15.53 -4.18
N ILE A 205 -15.76 -16.20 -5.26
CA ILE A 205 -14.52 -16.93 -5.31
C ILE A 205 -13.47 -15.86 -5.05
N ASP A 206 -12.74 -15.97 -3.95
CA ASP A 206 -11.59 -15.10 -3.68
C ASP A 206 -10.62 -15.24 -4.87
N LEU A 207 -10.75 -14.39 -5.89
CA LEU A 207 -9.90 -14.39 -7.08
C LEU A 207 -8.43 -14.16 -6.70
N THR A 208 -8.22 -13.49 -5.57
CA THR A 208 -6.93 -13.29 -4.91
C THR A 208 -6.32 -14.59 -4.40
N ARG A 209 -7.12 -15.60 -4.04
CA ARG A 209 -6.64 -16.95 -3.70
C ARG A 209 -6.17 -17.71 -4.93
N SER A 210 -6.82 -17.48 -6.07
CA SER A 210 -6.43 -18.04 -7.36
C SER A 210 -5.29 -17.26 -8.04
N ASN A 211 -4.79 -16.17 -7.43
CA ASN A 211 -3.69 -15.42 -8.00
C ASN A 211 -2.39 -16.25 -7.90
N PRO A 212 -1.79 -16.66 -9.03
CA PRO A 212 -0.59 -17.50 -9.04
C PRO A 212 0.68 -16.77 -8.59
N PHE A 213 0.65 -15.44 -8.46
CA PHE A 213 1.79 -14.61 -8.07
C PHE A 213 1.90 -14.35 -6.57
N VAL A 214 0.81 -14.58 -5.81
CA VAL A 214 0.76 -14.38 -4.36
C VAL A 214 0.93 -15.74 -3.69
N ASP A 215 1.90 -15.85 -2.79
CA ASP A 215 2.11 -17.09 -2.06
C ASP A 215 0.96 -17.36 -1.09
N THR A 216 0.67 -18.64 -0.83
CA THR A 216 -0.41 -19.04 0.08
C THR A 216 -0.23 -18.45 1.48
N THR A 217 1.02 -18.29 1.94
CA THR A 217 1.38 -17.61 3.19
C THR A 217 1.08 -16.12 3.17
N GLU A 218 1.46 -15.39 2.12
CA GLU A 218 1.16 -13.95 1.97
C GLU A 218 -0.35 -13.71 1.90
N TYR A 219 -1.04 -14.56 1.13
CA TYR A 219 -2.50 -14.53 1.03
C TYR A 219 -3.17 -14.77 2.39
N LEU A 220 -2.73 -15.80 3.15
CA LEU A 220 -3.26 -16.06 4.49
C LEU A 220 -2.94 -14.90 5.44
N MET A 221 -1.72 -14.38 5.42
CA MET A 221 -1.31 -13.27 6.28
C MET A 221 -2.13 -12.02 6.01
N ASN A 222 -2.29 -11.63 4.75
CA ASN A 222 -3.13 -10.50 4.35
C ASN A 222 -4.59 -10.70 4.76
N ARG A 223 -5.11 -11.93 4.65
CA ARG A 223 -6.47 -12.26 5.08
C ARG A 223 -6.63 -12.26 6.60
N ILE A 224 -5.60 -12.68 7.34
CA ILE A 224 -5.57 -12.62 8.81
C ILE A 224 -5.56 -11.16 9.26
N ILE A 225 -4.73 -10.31 8.64
CA ILE A 225 -4.71 -8.86 8.89
C ILE A 225 -6.09 -8.25 8.64
N GLN A 226 -6.72 -8.57 7.49
CA GLN A 226 -8.05 -8.06 7.12
C GLN A 226 -9.19 -8.59 8.01
N ARG A 227 -9.08 -9.81 8.55
CA ARG A 227 -10.15 -10.44 9.35
C ARG A 227 -10.04 -10.17 10.84
N GLN A 228 -8.83 -10.03 11.36
CA GLN A 228 -8.60 -9.84 12.79
C GLN A 228 -8.46 -8.36 13.16
N ASP A 229 -8.53 -7.45 12.19
CA ASP A 229 -8.23 -6.01 12.34
C ASP A 229 -6.88 -5.75 13.06
N ILE A 230 -5.95 -6.72 12.99
CA ILE A 230 -4.63 -6.61 13.62
C ILE A 230 -3.74 -5.84 12.67
N VAL A 231 -3.60 -4.56 12.99
CA VAL A 231 -2.71 -3.65 12.31
C VAL A 231 -1.28 -3.90 12.81
N PRO A 232 -0.29 -4.14 11.93
CA PRO A 232 1.11 -4.23 12.34
C PRO A 232 1.49 -3.08 13.29
N PRO A 233 2.31 -3.33 14.34
CA PRO A 233 2.60 -2.32 15.36
C PRO A 233 3.14 -0.99 14.82
N TRP A 234 3.92 -1.03 13.73
CA TRP A 234 4.43 0.18 13.08
C TRP A 234 3.33 0.99 12.37
N ILE A 235 2.26 0.35 11.88
CA ILE A 235 1.12 1.06 11.27
C ILE A 235 0.26 1.71 12.37
N GLU A 236 0.12 1.11 13.55
CA GLU A 236 -0.51 1.79 14.69
C GLU A 236 0.27 3.07 15.05
N LYS A 237 1.60 2.98 15.12
CA LYS A 237 2.48 4.15 15.30
C LYS A 237 2.39 5.14 14.15
N GLN A 238 2.16 4.68 12.93
CA GLN A 238 1.91 5.55 11.78
C GLN A 238 0.64 6.37 11.98
N GLN A 239 -0.44 5.73 12.41
CA GLN A 239 -1.72 6.39 12.67
C GLN A 239 -1.63 7.33 13.88
N GLU A 240 -0.89 6.95 14.92
CA GLU A 240 -0.62 7.81 16.07
C GLU A 240 0.15 9.07 15.64
N LEU A 241 1.20 8.89 14.83
CA LEU A 241 2.00 9.99 14.30
C LEU A 241 1.18 10.91 13.38
N SER A 242 0.34 10.36 12.51
CA SER A 242 -0.52 11.18 11.65
C SER A 242 -1.55 11.96 12.47
N LYS A 243 -2.24 11.30 13.40
CA LYS A 243 -3.21 11.94 14.31
C LYS A 243 -2.57 13.05 15.15
N ALA A 244 -1.38 12.80 15.71
CA ALA A 244 -0.65 13.77 16.50
C ALA A 244 -0.19 14.97 15.66
N ALA A 245 0.31 14.72 14.44
CA ALA A 245 0.70 15.78 13.51
C ALA A 245 -0.51 16.63 13.07
N ASP A 246 -1.65 16.00 12.77
CA ASP A 246 -2.88 16.69 12.38
C ASP A 246 -3.47 17.51 13.53
N ALA A 247 -3.41 16.99 14.77
CA ALA A 247 -3.79 17.74 15.97
C ALA A 247 -2.90 18.98 16.18
N LEU A 248 -1.57 18.84 16.02
CA LEU A 248 -0.64 19.97 16.10
C LEU A 248 -0.95 21.01 15.01
N ARG A 249 -1.08 20.57 13.75
CA ARG A 249 -1.32 21.46 12.61
C ARG A 249 -2.67 22.17 12.70
N SER A 250 -3.72 21.46 13.07
CA SER A 250 -5.06 22.05 13.22
C SER A 250 -5.08 23.11 14.33
N ARG A 251 -4.43 22.83 15.48
CA ARG A 251 -4.25 23.82 16.55
C ARG A 251 -3.45 25.02 16.08
N LEU A 252 -2.29 24.80 15.48
CA LEU A 252 -1.40 25.85 14.99
C LEU A 252 -2.12 26.77 13.98
N ARG A 253 -2.85 26.18 13.03
CA ARG A 253 -3.67 26.92 12.05
C ARG A 253 -4.79 27.70 12.73
N ALA A 254 -5.49 27.11 13.70
CA ALA A 254 -6.58 27.79 14.39
C ALA A 254 -6.08 28.97 15.24
N ASP A 255 -4.99 28.78 15.99
CA ASP A 255 -4.39 29.78 16.86
C ASP A 255 -3.81 30.94 16.04
N TRP A 256 -3.05 30.64 14.98
CA TRP A 256 -2.53 31.66 14.07
C TRP A 256 -3.65 32.41 13.33
N LYS A 257 -4.64 31.70 12.78
CA LYS A 257 -5.79 32.34 12.11
C LYS A 257 -6.52 33.29 13.06
N ARG A 258 -6.68 32.90 14.32
CA ARG A 258 -7.33 33.74 15.34
C ARG A 258 -6.51 34.96 15.68
N HIS A 259 -5.21 34.79 15.85
CA HIS A 259 -4.27 35.86 16.15
C HIS A 259 -4.19 36.87 15.01
N ALA A 260 -3.91 36.41 13.79
CA ALA A 260 -3.78 37.24 12.60
C ALA A 260 -5.06 38.04 12.31
N ALA A 261 -6.23 37.41 12.39
CA ALA A 261 -7.50 38.13 12.22
C ALA A 261 -7.72 39.22 13.29
N ARG A 262 -7.33 38.97 14.55
CA ARG A 262 -7.42 40.00 15.61
C ARG A 262 -6.43 41.14 15.37
N MET A 263 -5.21 40.85 14.94
CA MET A 263 -4.18 41.85 14.69
C MET A 263 -4.48 42.73 13.47
N ILE A 264 -5.09 42.18 12.43
CA ILE A 264 -5.52 42.96 11.27
C ILE A 264 -6.74 43.82 11.63
N ALA A 265 -7.68 43.29 12.41
CA ALA A 265 -8.83 44.05 12.89
C ALA A 265 -8.44 45.16 13.89
N SER A 266 -7.46 44.92 14.78
CA SER A 266 -7.01 45.91 15.77
C SER A 266 -6.33 47.13 15.15
N LYS A 267 -5.75 46.99 13.95
CA LYS A 267 -5.22 48.11 13.15
C LYS A 267 -6.31 49.07 12.64
N GLY A 268 -7.60 48.71 12.75
CA GLY A 268 -8.73 49.57 12.39
C GLY A 268 -9.06 49.62 10.89
N GLY A 269 -9.94 50.56 10.50
CA GLY A 269 -10.42 50.77 9.13
C GLY A 269 -11.71 50.02 8.79
N SER A 270 -12.22 50.24 7.57
CA SER A 270 -13.43 49.59 7.06
C SER A 270 -13.24 48.08 6.90
N LEU A 271 -14.34 47.32 6.83
CA LEU A 271 -14.28 45.86 6.64
C LEU A 271 -13.56 45.49 5.33
N GLU A 272 -13.85 46.24 4.26
CA GLU A 272 -13.24 46.04 2.94
C GLU A 272 -11.74 46.33 2.96
N GLU A 273 -11.29 47.37 3.65
CA GLU A 273 -9.87 47.65 3.83
C GLU A 273 -9.15 46.57 4.65
N GLN A 274 -9.81 46.01 5.67
CA GLN A 274 -9.25 44.91 6.46
C GLN A 274 -9.08 43.65 5.61
N MET A 275 -10.06 43.36 4.74
CA MET A 275 -9.98 42.25 3.78
C MET A 275 -8.87 42.49 2.75
N ALA A 276 -8.80 43.69 2.15
CA ALA A 276 -7.76 44.03 1.19
C ALA A 276 -6.35 43.92 1.78
N ARG A 277 -6.16 44.35 3.04
CA ARG A 277 -4.88 44.16 3.76
C ARG A 277 -4.56 42.68 3.97
N ALA A 278 -5.54 41.85 4.34
CA ALA A 278 -5.35 40.41 4.48
C ALA A 278 -4.96 39.76 3.15
N ASP A 279 -5.58 40.18 2.05
CA ASP A 279 -5.27 39.69 0.70
C ASP A 279 -3.85 40.11 0.26
N GLN A 280 -3.43 41.35 0.56
CA GLN A 280 -2.06 41.81 0.33
C GLN A 280 -1.01 40.97 1.09
N TYR A 281 -1.29 40.60 2.35
CA TYR A 281 -0.42 39.69 3.10
C TYR A 281 -0.45 38.26 2.52
N ALA A 282 -1.59 37.80 2.01
CA ALA A 282 -1.67 36.51 1.34
C ALA A 282 -0.84 36.46 0.06
N VAL A 283 -0.81 37.56 -0.71
CA VAL A 283 0.08 37.69 -1.88
C VAL A 283 1.55 37.69 -1.46
N ALA A 284 1.91 38.44 -0.41
CA ALA A 284 3.26 38.45 0.14
C ALA A 284 3.75 37.06 0.57
N GLU A 285 2.91 36.29 1.27
CA GLU A 285 3.25 34.94 1.72
C GLU A 285 3.44 33.97 0.56
N LYS A 286 2.66 34.08 -0.52
CA LYS A 286 2.85 33.26 -1.73
C LYS A 286 4.20 33.51 -2.40
N LEU A 287 4.67 34.76 -2.38
CA LEU A 287 5.99 35.11 -2.92
C LEU A 287 7.12 34.61 -2.01
N HIS A 288 6.95 34.70 -0.69
CA HIS A 288 7.96 34.27 0.27
C HIS A 288 8.06 32.75 0.40
N ASN A 289 6.92 32.06 0.42
CA ASN A 289 6.80 30.60 0.52
C ASN A 289 5.91 30.08 -0.61
N PRO A 290 6.46 29.86 -1.82
CA PRO A 290 5.70 29.30 -2.93
C PRO A 290 5.37 27.84 -2.61
N ARG A 291 4.16 27.60 -2.09
CA ARG A 291 3.61 26.25 -2.00
C ARG A 291 2.99 25.89 -3.34
N GLU A 292 3.47 24.82 -3.94
CA GLU A 292 2.72 24.13 -4.99
C GLU A 292 1.42 23.63 -4.37
N SER A 293 0.32 24.34 -4.60
CA SER A 293 -1.00 23.79 -4.36
C SER A 293 -1.09 22.52 -5.20
N ALA A 294 -1.16 21.35 -4.55
CA ALA A 294 -1.23 20.04 -5.18
C ALA A 294 -2.39 19.88 -6.19
N GLU A 295 -3.28 20.88 -6.29
CA GLU A 295 -4.34 20.98 -7.30
C GLU A 295 -3.81 21.31 -8.72
N LYS A 296 -2.55 21.76 -8.89
CA LYS A 296 -2.02 22.13 -10.22
C LYS A 296 -1.37 20.99 -11.02
N THR A 297 -1.15 19.81 -10.45
CA THR A 297 -0.39 18.74 -11.13
C THR A 297 -1.25 17.75 -11.94
N VAL A 298 -2.57 17.96 -12.08
CA VAL A 298 -3.46 17.04 -12.83
C VAL A 298 -4.14 17.70 -14.05
N SER A 299 -3.98 19.00 -14.28
CA SER A 299 -4.80 19.72 -15.27
C SER A 299 -4.08 20.80 -16.07
N THR A 300 -2.82 20.59 -16.50
CA THR A 300 -2.19 21.49 -17.47
C THR A 300 -1.14 20.80 -18.35
N THR A 301 -1.58 19.91 -19.23
CA THR A 301 -1.00 19.76 -20.57
C THR A 301 -2.09 20.14 -21.55
N GLU A 302 -2.32 21.44 -21.71
CA GLU A 302 -2.84 22.05 -22.94
C GLU A 302 -2.75 23.57 -22.79
N GLN A 303 -2.36 24.17 -23.90
CA GLN A 303 -1.93 25.55 -24.12
C GLN A 303 -2.90 26.61 -23.56
N GLU A 304 -2.37 27.58 -22.79
CA GLU A 304 -2.83 28.96 -22.85
C GLU A 304 -1.64 29.93 -22.71
N SER A 305 -1.20 30.44 -23.86
CA SER A 305 -0.47 31.70 -23.98
C SER A 305 -1.51 32.84 -23.98
N GLY A 306 -1.61 33.57 -22.86
CA GLY A 306 -2.55 34.68 -22.74
C GLY A 306 -2.27 35.57 -21.53
N GLN A 307 -1.54 36.67 -21.79
CA GLN A 307 -1.46 37.90 -20.99
C GLN A 307 -0.98 37.78 -19.53
N SER A 308 0.33 37.91 -19.36
CA SER A 308 0.94 38.45 -18.15
C SER A 308 0.50 39.90 -17.97
N ASN A 309 -0.57 40.13 -17.22
CA ASN A 309 -0.74 41.40 -16.53
C ASN A 309 0.33 41.44 -15.43
N GLU A 310 1.46 42.10 -15.72
CA GLU A 310 2.37 42.56 -14.68
C GLU A 310 1.55 43.38 -13.69
N PRO A 311 1.40 42.96 -12.42
CA PRO A 311 0.84 43.85 -11.43
C PRO A 311 1.81 45.01 -11.27
N ASP A 312 1.26 46.23 -11.29
CA ASP A 312 1.94 47.47 -10.90
C ASP A 312 2.91 47.20 -9.75
N ILE A 313 4.09 47.81 -9.78
CA ILE A 313 5.15 47.66 -8.79
C ILE A 313 4.62 48.06 -7.39
N VAL A 314 3.93 47.13 -6.74
CA VAL A 314 3.57 47.22 -5.33
C VAL A 314 4.87 46.91 -4.59
N PRO A 315 5.37 47.82 -3.73
CA PRO A 315 6.58 47.55 -2.96
C PRO A 315 6.39 46.22 -2.23
N LEU A 316 7.33 45.28 -2.43
CA LEU A 316 7.30 43.91 -1.90
C LEU A 316 6.79 43.93 -0.46
N SER A 317 5.49 43.65 -0.29
CA SER A 317 4.87 43.71 1.01
C SER A 317 5.49 42.60 1.83
N ARG A 318 6.05 42.95 2.99
CA ARG A 318 6.67 41.95 3.87
C ARG A 318 5.58 40.96 4.32
N PRO A 319 5.86 39.64 4.31
CA PRO A 319 4.95 38.65 4.88
C PRO A 319 4.51 39.04 6.29
N PHE A 320 3.24 38.78 6.62
CA PHE A 320 2.69 39.11 7.93
C PHE A 320 3.19 38.10 8.97
N ARG A 321 4.24 38.49 9.71
CA ARG A 321 4.79 37.70 10.82
C ARG A 321 4.87 38.53 12.08
N ASP A 322 4.42 37.93 13.19
CA ASP A 322 4.44 38.57 14.50
C ASP A 322 5.45 37.87 15.42
N PRO A 323 6.60 38.50 15.71
CA PRO A 323 7.63 37.89 16.54
C PRO A 323 7.23 37.78 18.01
N ASP A 324 6.26 38.56 18.50
CA ASP A 324 5.78 38.45 19.88
C ASP A 324 4.93 37.20 20.05
N TRP A 325 4.09 36.87 19.06
CA TRP A 325 3.32 35.63 19.03
C TRP A 325 4.23 34.40 18.92
N GLU A 326 5.22 34.45 18.03
CA GLU A 326 6.19 33.36 17.89
C GLU A 326 6.91 33.11 19.22
N ARG A 327 7.38 34.16 19.91
CA ARG A 327 8.03 34.04 21.23
C ARG A 327 7.10 33.43 22.29
N ALA A 328 5.83 33.81 22.30
CA ALA A 328 4.85 33.29 23.26
C ALA A 328 4.57 31.79 23.06
N GLU A 329 4.40 31.35 21.81
CA GLU A 329 4.04 29.96 21.49
C GLU A 329 5.27 29.04 21.33
N HIS A 330 6.48 29.59 21.17
CA HIS A 330 7.70 28.83 20.87
C HIS A 330 7.97 27.69 21.86
N ALA A 331 7.78 27.91 23.17
CA ALA A 331 8.04 26.89 24.19
C ALA A 331 7.12 25.66 24.02
N TYR A 332 5.83 25.89 23.75
CA TYR A 332 4.85 24.84 23.51
C TYR A 332 5.13 24.12 22.18
N LEU A 333 5.39 24.88 21.11
CA LEU A 333 5.63 24.30 19.79
C LEU A 333 6.91 23.46 19.76
N LYS A 334 7.97 23.90 20.45
CA LYS A 334 9.19 23.11 20.61
C LYS A 334 8.92 21.77 21.29
N LEU A 335 8.22 21.78 22.44
CA LEU A 335 7.88 20.57 23.18
C LEU A 335 7.01 19.61 22.36
N SER A 336 5.99 20.13 21.66
CA SER A 336 5.12 19.30 20.84
C SER A 336 5.85 18.66 19.64
N ILE A 337 6.84 19.34 19.07
CA ILE A 337 7.70 18.76 18.02
C ILE A 337 8.65 17.72 18.59
N GLU A 338 9.22 17.94 19.77
CA GLU A 338 10.01 16.92 20.46
C GLU A 338 9.18 15.65 20.72
N GLN A 339 7.91 15.81 21.11
CA GLN A 339 6.97 14.70 21.25
C GLN A 339 6.70 13.98 19.91
N LEU A 340 6.41 14.72 18.83
CA LEU A 340 6.22 14.13 17.49
C LEU A 340 7.47 13.38 17.01
N ASN A 341 8.65 13.95 17.23
CA ASN A 341 9.92 13.32 16.88
C ASN A 341 10.20 12.08 17.74
N GLY A 342 9.72 12.04 18.98
CA GLY A 342 9.71 10.83 19.81
C GLY A 342 8.88 9.70 19.19
N ILE A 343 7.64 10.00 18.77
CA ILE A 343 6.76 9.04 18.08
C ILE A 343 7.40 8.60 16.76
N ALA A 344 7.92 9.54 15.96
CA ALA A 344 8.58 9.27 14.69
C ALA A 344 9.80 8.35 14.85
N ARG A 345 10.58 8.53 15.92
CA ARG A 345 11.71 7.65 16.24
C ARG A 345 11.24 6.22 16.52
N SER A 346 10.20 6.06 17.35
CA SER A 346 9.64 4.73 17.64
C SER A 346 9.06 4.05 16.39
N TYR A 347 8.43 4.82 15.52
CA TYR A 347 7.92 4.36 14.23
C TYR A 347 9.04 3.88 13.32
N ASN A 348 10.09 4.70 13.12
CA ASN A 348 11.21 4.39 12.23
C ASN A 348 12.03 3.18 12.68
N LEU A 349 12.02 2.85 13.98
CA LEU A 349 12.66 1.64 14.49
C LEU A 349 11.91 0.36 14.09
N MET A 350 10.59 0.44 13.93
CA MET A 350 9.73 -0.70 13.60
C MET A 350 9.41 -0.79 12.10
N ALA A 351 9.46 0.33 11.38
CA ALA A 351 9.09 0.43 9.99
C ALA A 351 10.17 -0.12 9.03
N PRO A 352 9.79 -0.77 7.93
CA PRO A 352 10.70 -1.08 6.82
C PRO A 352 11.38 0.19 6.26
N GLU A 353 12.58 0.04 5.68
CA GLU A 353 13.39 1.17 5.17
C GLU A 353 12.60 2.13 4.26
N LEU A 354 11.80 1.58 3.33
CA LEU A 354 10.99 2.37 2.40
C LEU A 354 9.91 3.22 3.08
N ALA A 355 9.43 2.79 4.26
CA ALA A 355 8.34 3.45 4.96
C ALA A 355 8.82 4.47 6.02
N LYS A 356 10.13 4.59 6.25
CA LYS A 356 10.67 5.51 7.27
C LYS A 356 10.32 6.97 6.96
N LYS A 357 10.01 7.74 8.00
CA LYS A 357 9.62 9.15 7.91
C LYS A 357 10.72 10.08 8.41
N PRO A 358 10.91 11.26 7.79
CA PRO A 358 11.85 12.26 8.29
C PRO A 358 11.33 12.89 9.60
N TYR A 359 12.25 13.47 10.37
CA TYR A 359 11.90 14.23 11.57
C TYR A 359 11.25 15.58 11.24
N TYR A 360 10.41 16.05 12.15
CA TYR A 360 9.70 17.32 12.06
C TYR A 360 10.61 18.47 12.52
N ASN A 361 10.53 19.59 11.81
CA ASN A 361 11.23 20.84 12.11
C ASN A 361 10.21 21.96 12.36
N LEU A 362 10.40 22.71 13.44
CA LEU A 362 9.53 23.82 13.86
C LEU A 362 9.37 24.87 12.78
N GLN A 363 10.48 25.31 12.20
CA GLN A 363 10.44 26.38 11.22
C GLN A 363 9.61 25.98 9.99
N ARG A 364 9.77 24.73 9.54
CA ARG A 364 9.02 24.19 8.40
C ARG A 364 7.51 24.10 8.69
N GLU A 365 7.12 23.71 9.90
CA GLU A 365 5.70 23.63 10.29
C GLU A 365 5.09 25.04 10.50
N LEU A 366 5.87 26.03 10.93
CA LEU A 366 5.44 27.42 11.01
C LEU A 366 5.26 28.04 9.63
N ASP A 367 6.27 27.94 8.76
CA ASP A 367 6.19 28.43 7.38
C ASP A 367 5.05 27.75 6.62
N ALA A 368 4.80 26.47 6.94
CA ALA A 368 3.65 25.73 6.45
C ALA A 368 2.31 26.32 6.89
N CYS A 369 2.18 26.59 8.18
CA CYS A 369 0.97 27.16 8.74
C CYS A 369 0.69 28.54 8.15
N PHE A 370 1.70 29.39 8.02
CA PHE A 370 1.55 30.73 7.48
C PHE A 370 1.03 30.70 6.04
N ALA A 371 1.63 29.86 5.18
CA ALA A 371 1.18 29.71 3.80
C ALA A 371 -0.25 29.13 3.69
N ASP A 372 -0.63 28.17 4.54
CA ASP A 372 -2.00 27.58 4.54
C ASP A 372 -3.06 28.58 5.03
N VAL A 373 -2.72 29.37 6.05
CA VAL A 373 -3.68 30.26 6.72
C VAL A 373 -3.83 31.60 6.00
N ALA A 374 -2.77 32.12 5.38
CA ALA A 374 -2.78 33.43 4.74
C ALA A 374 -4.01 33.70 3.83
N PRO A 375 -4.39 32.82 2.88
CA PRO A 375 -5.58 33.03 2.04
C PRO A 375 -6.92 32.90 2.80
N LEU A 376 -6.93 32.33 4.01
CA LEU A 376 -8.13 32.13 4.82
C LEU A 376 -8.46 33.32 5.72
N ILE A 377 -7.50 34.23 5.95
CA ILE A 377 -7.65 35.32 6.92
C ILE A 377 -8.73 36.31 6.49
N ALA A 378 -8.78 36.70 5.20
CA ALA A 378 -9.79 37.64 4.70
C ALA A 378 -11.24 37.12 4.94
N ARG A 379 -11.46 35.82 4.70
CA ARG A 379 -12.74 35.16 4.97
C ARG A 379 -13.05 35.12 6.46
N GLU A 380 -12.07 34.80 7.31
CA GLU A 380 -12.27 34.78 8.77
C GLU A 380 -12.58 36.18 9.34
N ILE A 381 -11.99 37.25 8.80
CA ILE A 381 -12.31 38.63 9.20
C ILE A 381 -13.76 38.94 8.87
N LYS A 382 -14.19 38.64 7.63
CA LYS A 382 -15.58 38.80 7.20
C LYS A 382 -16.53 38.00 8.11
N ASP A 383 -16.25 36.72 8.32
CA ASP A 383 -17.06 35.86 9.18
C ASP A 383 -17.15 36.39 10.61
N ARG A 384 -16.07 36.94 11.17
CA ARG A 384 -16.08 37.53 12.51
C ARG A 384 -16.89 38.81 12.59
N ALA A 385 -16.84 39.64 11.56
CA ALA A 385 -17.62 40.87 11.49
C ALA A 385 -19.11 40.57 11.30
N THR A 386 -19.47 39.53 10.54
CA THR A 386 -20.86 39.15 10.27
C THR A 386 -21.45 38.19 11.29
N ARG A 387 -20.62 37.50 12.09
CA ARG A 387 -21.10 36.56 13.10
C ARG A 387 -21.96 37.30 14.14
N PRO A 388 -23.20 36.85 14.38
CA PRO A 388 -24.01 37.41 15.44
C PRO A 388 -23.24 37.25 16.76
N ARG A 389 -23.17 38.33 17.55
CA ARG A 389 -22.62 38.25 18.91
C ARG A 389 -23.42 37.18 19.62
N VAL A 390 -22.76 36.07 19.96
CA VAL A 390 -23.34 35.05 20.81
C VAL A 390 -23.54 35.71 22.17
N THR A 391 -24.74 36.24 22.39
CA THR A 391 -25.20 36.53 23.74
C THR A 391 -25.32 35.18 24.40
N SER A 392 -24.28 34.76 25.12
CA SER A 392 -24.46 33.71 26.12
C SER A 392 -25.56 34.22 27.02
N ASN A 393 -26.76 33.66 26.90
CA ASN A 393 -27.87 33.89 27.82
C ASN A 393 -27.48 33.25 29.17
N LEU A 394 -26.50 33.84 29.84
CA LEU A 394 -26.32 33.69 31.27
C LEU A 394 -27.41 34.55 31.90
N THR A 395 -28.56 33.94 32.15
CA THR A 395 -29.64 34.53 32.94
C THR A 395 -29.20 34.62 34.40
N SER A 396 -28.28 35.53 34.73
CA SER A 396 -28.09 35.97 36.10
C SER A 396 -28.96 37.20 36.30
N LYS A 397 -30.06 37.06 37.07
CA LYS A 397 -30.84 38.20 37.57
C LYS A 397 -29.88 39.22 38.20
N PRO A 398 -29.94 40.52 37.84
CA PRO A 398 -29.16 41.52 38.53
C PRO A 398 -29.72 41.71 39.94
N SER A 399 -28.90 41.44 40.95
CA SER A 399 -29.16 41.86 42.33
C SER A 399 -28.90 43.37 42.44
N PRO A 400 -29.72 44.14 43.19
CA PRO A 400 -29.55 45.57 43.27
C PRO A 400 -28.53 45.90 44.37
N PHE A 401 -27.27 46.09 44.03
CA PHE A 401 -26.33 46.73 44.94
C PHE A 401 -25.49 47.81 44.26
N LYS A 402 -25.42 48.91 45.01
CA LYS A 402 -24.99 50.27 44.70
C LYS A 402 -23.47 50.36 44.60
N GLY A 403 -22.99 50.98 43.50
CA GLY A 403 -21.75 51.75 43.40
C GLY A 403 -20.42 51.07 43.69
N ASP A 404 -19.63 50.79 42.63
CA ASP A 404 -18.23 51.25 42.53
C ASP A 404 -17.71 51.03 41.08
N ILE A 405 -17.11 52.05 40.47
CA ILE A 405 -16.68 52.05 39.04
C ILE A 405 -15.15 51.88 38.90
N MET A 406 -14.39 51.66 39.98
CA MET A 406 -12.92 51.54 39.91
C MET A 406 -12.35 50.19 40.38
N GLY A 407 -12.84 49.06 39.85
CA GLY A 407 -12.34 47.72 40.23
C GLY A 407 -11.92 46.77 39.11
N ASN A 408 -12.21 47.06 37.83
CA ASN A 408 -12.11 46.08 36.75
C ASN A 408 -10.74 46.01 36.01
N LEU A 409 -9.62 46.23 36.71
CA LEU A 409 -8.27 46.14 36.11
C LEU A 409 -7.33 45.12 36.79
N VAL A 410 -7.85 44.14 37.52
CA VAL A 410 -7.02 43.02 38.01
C VAL A 410 -7.80 41.71 37.88
N GLY A 411 -7.60 41.03 36.76
CA GLY A 411 -8.12 39.68 36.53
C GLY A 411 -7.39 38.68 37.42
N LYS A 412 -8.03 38.28 38.53
CA LYS A 412 -7.74 37.02 39.21
C LYS A 412 -8.85 36.05 38.85
N ASP A 413 -8.56 35.16 37.89
CA ASP A 413 -9.44 34.06 37.52
C ASP A 413 -9.53 33.05 38.68
N THR A 414 -10.45 33.29 39.62
CA THR A 414 -10.88 32.26 40.56
C THR A 414 -11.95 31.42 39.88
N VAL A 415 -11.54 30.38 39.16
CA VAL A 415 -12.44 29.36 38.62
C VAL A 415 -13.05 28.58 39.79
N LYS A 416 -14.30 28.89 40.14
CA LYS A 416 -15.08 28.10 41.10
C LYS A 416 -15.61 26.86 40.39
N ILE A 417 -14.91 25.74 40.58
CA ILE A 417 -15.38 24.42 40.14
C ILE A 417 -16.50 23.99 41.08
N TYR A 418 -17.72 23.89 40.57
CA TYR A 418 -18.83 23.27 41.28
C TYR A 418 -18.76 21.76 41.03
N GLU A 419 -18.29 20.96 41.99
CA GLU A 419 -18.61 19.54 42.02
C GLU A 419 -20.10 19.39 42.30
N ARG A 420 -20.91 19.18 41.25
CA ARG A 420 -22.22 18.56 41.46
C ARG A 420 -21.97 17.08 41.75
N ARG A 421 -22.10 16.68 43.01
CA ARG A 421 -22.38 15.28 43.37
C ARG A 421 -23.80 14.92 42.90
N ALA A 422 -23.95 14.72 41.59
CA ALA A 422 -25.06 13.95 41.06
C ALA A 422 -24.55 12.50 40.97
N GLU A 423 -25.28 11.57 41.57
CA GLU A 423 -24.98 10.15 41.42
C GLU A 423 -24.98 9.82 39.91
N PRO A 424 -23.94 9.15 39.38
CA PRO A 424 -23.87 8.87 37.96
C PRO A 424 -25.01 7.94 37.57
N TYR A 425 -25.75 8.32 36.52
CA TYR A 425 -26.86 7.55 35.97
C TYR A 425 -26.43 6.09 35.75
N GLY A 426 -26.96 5.22 36.60
CA GLY A 426 -26.46 3.86 36.75
C GLY A 426 -27.10 2.91 35.73
N PHE A 427 -26.41 1.82 35.40
CA PHE A 427 -26.94 0.76 34.54
C PHE A 427 -28.31 0.23 35.02
N LYS A 428 -28.59 0.31 36.33
CA LYS A 428 -29.89 -0.03 36.94
C LYS A 428 -31.00 0.99 36.63
N GLU A 429 -30.66 2.27 36.52
CA GLU A 429 -31.60 3.34 36.15
C GLU A 429 -31.89 3.27 34.66
N TRP A 430 -30.87 3.02 33.84
CA TRP A 430 -31.02 2.73 32.41
C TRP A 430 -31.95 1.55 32.15
N TRP A 431 -31.76 0.42 32.85
CA TRP A 431 -32.64 -0.74 32.71
C TRP A 431 -34.08 -0.48 33.20
N LYS A 432 -34.25 0.35 34.23
CA LYS A 432 -35.58 0.74 34.72
C LYS A 432 -36.31 1.66 33.74
N ASP A 433 -35.60 2.58 33.09
CA ASP A 433 -36.18 3.47 32.07
C ASP A 433 -36.50 2.72 30.77
N VAL A 434 -35.64 1.78 30.35
CA VAL A 434 -35.86 0.98 29.13
C VAL A 434 -37.06 0.04 29.25
N TRP A 435 -37.42 -0.38 30.48
CA TRP A 435 -38.57 -1.26 30.74
C TRP A 435 -39.81 -0.53 31.30
N LYS A 436 -39.73 0.77 31.57
CA LYS A 436 -40.91 1.60 31.76
C LYS A 436 -41.41 2.10 30.41
N LYS A 437 -42.25 1.29 29.77
CA LYS A 437 -43.18 1.74 28.72
C LYS A 437 -44.53 1.99 29.36
N GLU A 438 -45.03 3.22 29.18
CA GLU A 438 -46.38 3.78 29.40
C GLU A 438 -47.23 3.25 30.56
#